data_AF-A0A165DUY8-F1
#
_entry.id   AF-A0A165DUY8-F1
#
_cell.length_a   1.000
_cell.length_b   1.000
_cell.length_c   1.000
_cell.angle_alpha   90.00
_cell.angle_beta   90.00
_cell.angle_gamma   90.00
#
_symmetry.space_group_name_H-M   'P 1'
#
loop_
_entity.id
_entity.type
_entity.pdbx_description
1 polymer ?
#
loop_
_entity_poly.entity_id
_entity_poly.type
_entity_poly.pdbx_seq_one_letter_code
_entity_poly.pdbx_strand_id
1 'polypeptide(L)'
;KVRSRPEYPNLKDDGKIERSIKSGKGGIGCDKYYEAYGKGGLTGGLMALWCTHSICYGFHIIPKGEGRNDVFSALYCYWETMPEVLIYDYACAVAPYCMAREPDLYKATLAVVDKFHGANHKSCSGACMMTNYIRTDPSLDKYNSSAAESGNSALGRIRKSMSYMTQEHAIVFTQVFLSLWNRMKVRNLS
;
A
#
# COMPACT_ATOMS: atom_id res chain seq x y z
N LYS A 1 4.68 -10.15 -13.24
CA LYS A 1 5.67 -9.11 -12.86
C LYS A 1 6.12 -8.43 -14.15
N VAL A 2 6.01 -7.10 -14.24
CA VAL A 2 6.30 -6.31 -15.45
C VAL A 2 7.78 -5.92 -15.50
N ARG A 3 8.36 -5.56 -14.36
CA ARG A 3 9.77 -5.15 -14.25
C ARG A 3 10.35 -5.50 -12.88
N SER A 4 11.67 -5.47 -12.78
CA SER A 4 12.42 -5.68 -11.54
C SER A 4 12.80 -4.34 -10.91
N ARG A 5 12.53 -4.18 -9.61
CA ARG A 5 12.91 -2.99 -8.84
C ARG A 5 14.42 -2.72 -9.00
N PRO A 6 14.82 -1.54 -9.52
CA PRO A 6 16.22 -1.16 -9.62
C PRO A 6 16.78 -0.78 -8.25
N GLU A 7 18.10 -0.64 -8.17
CA GLU A 7 18.81 -0.09 -7.03
C GLU A 7 19.18 1.36 -7.29
N TYR A 8 19.06 2.21 -6.26
CA TYR A 8 19.40 3.63 -6.35
C TYR A 8 20.61 3.93 -5.48
N PRO A 9 21.85 3.69 -5.96
CA PRO A 9 23.06 3.78 -5.14
C PRO A 9 23.32 5.19 -4.59
N ASN A 10 22.82 6.23 -5.28
CA ASN A 10 22.96 7.62 -4.86
C ASN A 10 21.94 8.05 -3.78
N LEU A 11 20.98 7.19 -3.44
CA LEU A 11 20.03 7.42 -2.36
C LEU A 11 20.47 6.63 -1.12
N LYS A 12 20.91 7.34 -0.07
CA LYS A 12 21.52 6.77 1.14
C LYS A 12 20.74 5.62 1.81
N ASP A 13 19.42 5.61 1.66
CA ASP A 13 18.51 4.66 2.33
C ASP A 13 17.73 3.77 1.35
N ASP A 14 18.21 3.61 0.12
CA ASP A 14 17.54 2.73 -0.83
C ASP A 14 17.52 1.26 -0.39
N GLY A 15 16.35 0.63 -0.48
CA GLY A 15 16.15 -0.79 -0.15
C GLY A 15 16.29 -1.15 1.34
N LYS A 16 16.60 -0.18 2.22
CA LYS A 16 16.77 -0.43 3.65
C LYS A 16 15.41 -0.52 4.36
N ILE A 17 15.35 -1.34 5.41
CA ILE A 17 14.17 -1.40 6.29
C ILE A 17 14.08 -0.08 7.04
N GLU A 18 13.03 0.66 6.74
CA GLU A 18 12.78 1.95 7.36
C GLU A 18 12.09 1.73 8.70
N ARG A 19 12.86 1.78 9.79
CA ARG A 19 12.28 1.97 11.13
C ARG A 19 11.84 3.42 11.19
N SER A 20 10.60 3.70 11.58
CA SER A 20 10.08 5.06 11.72
C SER A 20 11.13 5.98 12.33
N ILE A 21 11.70 6.87 11.51
CA ILE A 21 12.52 7.96 12.01
C ILE A 21 11.52 8.86 12.72
N LYS A 22 11.60 8.93 14.06
CA LYS A 22 11.05 10.07 14.82
C LYS A 22 11.62 11.31 14.14
N SER A 23 10.81 12.04 13.39
CA SER A 23 11.30 13.22 12.69
C SER A 23 11.75 14.22 13.75
N GLY A 24 13.07 14.35 13.91
CA GLY A 24 13.68 15.27 14.85
C GLY A 24 13.37 16.72 14.47
N LYS A 25 13.07 17.55 15.47
CA LYS A 25 13.06 19.03 15.56
C LYS A 25 12.55 19.90 14.38
N GLY A 26 12.08 19.32 13.27
CA GLY A 26 11.61 20.01 12.06
C GLY A 26 10.23 19.57 11.54
N GLY A 27 9.53 18.67 12.25
CA GLY A 27 8.07 18.61 12.26
C GLY A 27 7.31 18.09 11.03
N ILE A 28 7.95 17.48 10.02
CA ILE A 28 7.25 16.83 8.89
C ILE A 28 7.48 15.31 8.97
N GLY A 29 6.49 14.58 9.46
CA GLY A 29 6.51 13.11 9.50
C GLY A 29 5.29 12.54 10.20
N CYS A 30 4.73 11.47 9.64
CA CYS A 30 3.58 10.76 10.19
C CYS A 30 4.02 9.64 11.14
N ASP A 31 3.40 9.56 12.31
CA ASP A 31 3.54 8.46 13.24
C ASP A 31 2.60 7.31 12.84
N LYS A 32 3.04 6.40 11.97
CA LYS A 32 2.39 5.09 11.83
C LYS A 32 3.03 4.15 12.86
N TYR A 33 2.23 3.61 13.77
CA TYR A 33 2.65 2.55 14.71
C TYR A 33 3.00 1.28 13.93
N TYR A 34 4.23 1.20 13.41
CA TYR A 34 4.81 0.00 12.81
C TYR A 34 5.15 -1.08 13.85
N GLU A 35 4.98 -0.79 15.16
CA GLU A 35 5.45 -1.64 16.26
C GLU A 35 4.68 -2.95 16.47
N ALA A 36 3.58 -3.20 15.76
CA ALA A 36 2.79 -4.43 15.96
C ALA A 36 3.41 -5.69 15.32
N TYR A 37 4.26 -5.56 14.28
CA TYR A 37 4.75 -6.71 13.51
C TYR A 37 6.15 -7.20 13.93
N GLY A 38 6.93 -6.38 14.65
CA GLY A 38 8.32 -6.68 14.96
C GLY A 38 8.58 -7.62 16.14
N LYS A 39 7.59 -7.89 17.01
CA LYS A 39 7.84 -8.59 18.29
C LYS A 39 7.66 -10.13 18.26
N GLY A 40 7.21 -10.70 17.14
CA GLY A 40 6.79 -12.12 17.09
C GLY A 40 7.62 -13.07 16.22
N GLY A 41 8.65 -12.60 15.50
CA GLY A 41 9.39 -13.45 14.54
C GLY A 41 8.55 -13.95 13.36
N LEU A 42 7.37 -13.37 13.15
CA LEU A 42 6.47 -13.68 12.03
C LEU A 42 6.91 -12.91 10.78
N THR A 43 6.65 -13.46 9.59
CA THR A 43 6.83 -12.74 8.31
C THR A 43 6.18 -11.36 8.40
N GLY A 44 6.86 -10.32 7.90
CA GLY A 44 6.40 -8.92 7.94
C GLY A 44 5.01 -8.64 7.36
N GLY A 45 4.42 -9.59 6.63
CA GLY A 45 3.01 -9.63 6.29
C GLY A 45 2.77 -9.85 4.80
N LEU A 46 1.55 -9.56 4.38
CA LEU A 46 1.15 -9.51 2.98
C LEU A 46 0.42 -8.20 2.75
N MET A 47 0.80 -7.48 1.70
CA MET A 47 0.12 -6.28 1.23
C MET A 47 -0.63 -6.60 -0.05
N ALA A 48 -1.95 -6.62 0.01
CA ALA A 48 -2.79 -6.78 -1.16
C ALA A 48 -3.11 -5.42 -1.79
N LEU A 49 -3.24 -5.42 -3.12
CA LEU A 49 -3.54 -4.26 -3.93
C LEU A 49 -4.96 -4.38 -4.44
N TRP A 50 -5.77 -3.37 -4.18
CA TRP A 50 -7.20 -3.39 -4.44
C TRP A 50 -7.60 -2.24 -5.36
N CYS A 51 -8.56 -2.48 -6.24
CA CYS A 51 -9.30 -1.41 -6.91
C CYS A 51 -10.48 -0.96 -6.04
N THR A 52 -11.12 0.14 -6.44
CA THR A 52 -12.30 0.70 -5.74
C THR A 52 -13.52 -0.22 -5.76
N HIS A 53 -13.57 -1.21 -6.65
CA HIS A 53 -14.61 -2.25 -6.69
C HIS A 53 -14.29 -3.45 -5.78
N SER A 54 -13.26 -3.35 -4.93
CA SER A 54 -12.74 -4.44 -4.10
C SER A 54 -12.25 -5.66 -4.89
N ILE A 55 -11.83 -5.47 -6.13
CA ILE A 55 -11.12 -6.51 -6.91
C ILE A 55 -9.64 -6.41 -6.56
N CYS A 56 -9.02 -7.55 -6.25
CA CYS A 56 -7.59 -7.63 -5.98
C CYS A 56 -6.80 -7.71 -7.28
N TYR A 57 -5.83 -6.82 -7.48
CA TYR A 57 -4.90 -6.90 -8.61
C TYR A 57 -3.71 -7.82 -8.33
N GLY A 58 -3.41 -8.04 -7.06
CA GLY A 58 -2.32 -8.90 -6.62
C GLY A 58 -1.89 -8.58 -5.21
N PHE A 59 -0.78 -9.18 -4.78
CA PHE A 59 -0.22 -8.95 -3.47
C PHE A 59 1.31 -9.00 -3.47
N HIS A 60 1.89 -8.37 -2.46
CA HIS A 60 3.31 -8.34 -2.18
C HIS A 60 3.60 -9.00 -0.84
N ILE A 61 4.54 -9.93 -0.81
CA ILE A 61 4.99 -10.57 0.43
C ILE A 61 6.02 -9.68 1.09
N ILE A 62 5.77 -9.32 2.35
CA ILE A 62 6.62 -8.46 3.14
C ILE A 62 7.43 -9.36 4.09
N PRO A 63 8.75 -9.50 3.91
CA PRO A 63 9.53 -10.46 4.67
C PRO A 63 9.83 -10.00 6.11
N LYS A 64 10.06 -8.69 6.34
CA LYS A 64 10.57 -8.19 7.64
C LYS A 64 9.76 -7.06 8.27
N GLY A 65 9.05 -6.27 7.49
CA GLY A 65 8.14 -5.22 7.97
C GLY A 65 7.71 -4.30 6.82
N GLU A 66 6.46 -3.87 6.83
CA GLU A 66 5.91 -3.00 5.78
C GLU A 66 6.60 -1.63 5.83
N GLY A 67 6.96 -1.07 4.68
CA GLY A 67 7.49 0.29 4.58
C GLY A 67 7.21 0.92 3.22
N ARG A 68 7.72 2.14 3.01
CA ARG A 68 7.59 2.84 1.72
C ARG A 68 8.21 2.03 0.58
N ASN A 69 9.31 1.34 0.89
CA ASN A 69 9.99 0.47 -0.07
C ASN A 69 9.11 -0.69 -0.55
N ASP A 70 8.34 -1.35 0.32
CA ASP A 70 7.47 -2.46 -0.09
C ASP A 70 6.36 -1.98 -1.02
N VAL A 71 5.73 -0.85 -0.69
CA VAL A 71 4.68 -0.22 -1.52
C VAL A 71 5.26 0.20 -2.86
N PHE A 72 6.39 0.92 -2.86
CA PHE A 72 7.10 1.30 -4.08
C PHE A 72 7.46 0.07 -4.93
N SER A 73 8.05 -0.95 -4.31
CA SER A 73 8.48 -2.17 -5.00
C SER A 73 7.30 -2.91 -5.61
N ALA A 74 6.18 -3.00 -4.90
CA ALA A 74 4.96 -3.61 -5.43
C ALA A 74 4.42 -2.82 -6.62
N LEU A 75 4.23 -1.51 -6.47
CA LEU A 75 3.71 -0.66 -7.55
C LEU A 75 4.62 -0.70 -8.78
N TYR A 76 5.92 -0.47 -8.58
CA TYR A 76 6.91 -0.48 -9.64
C TYR A 76 6.97 -1.84 -10.36
N CYS A 77 7.00 -2.96 -9.64
CA CYS A 77 7.16 -4.27 -10.26
C CYS A 77 5.92 -4.77 -11.01
N TYR A 78 4.72 -4.26 -10.70
CA TYR A 78 3.46 -4.82 -11.19
C TYR A 78 2.63 -3.90 -12.08
N TRP A 79 2.82 -2.58 -12.03
CA TRP A 79 2.20 -1.66 -12.99
C TRP A 79 3.18 -1.31 -14.10
N GLU A 80 2.71 -1.39 -15.35
CA GLU A 80 3.39 -0.81 -16.50
C GLU A 80 3.22 0.71 -16.50
N THR A 81 1.95 1.14 -16.54
CA THR A 81 1.51 2.52 -16.35
C THR A 81 0.87 2.67 -14.98
N MET A 82 1.31 3.66 -14.21
CA MET A 82 0.75 3.90 -12.88
C MET A 82 -0.72 4.37 -12.95
N PRO A 83 -1.56 4.03 -11.96
CA PRO A 83 -2.91 4.58 -11.87
C PRO A 83 -2.86 6.10 -11.66
N GLU A 84 -3.89 6.79 -12.14
CA GLU A 84 -4.06 8.24 -11.94
C GLU A 84 -4.21 8.60 -10.46
N VAL A 85 -4.83 7.71 -9.67
CA VAL A 85 -5.03 7.91 -8.23
C VAL A 85 -4.56 6.69 -7.45
N LEU A 86 -3.71 6.92 -6.46
CA LEU A 86 -3.27 5.93 -5.49
C LEU A 86 -3.82 6.31 -4.10
N ILE A 87 -4.74 5.51 -3.57
CA ILE A 87 -5.29 5.69 -2.23
C ILE A 87 -4.56 4.75 -1.27
N TYR A 88 -3.88 5.30 -0.26
CA TYR A 88 -3.12 4.51 0.70
C TYR A 88 -2.92 5.28 2.01
N ASP A 89 -3.10 4.62 3.16
CA ASP A 89 -3.01 5.26 4.48
C ASP A 89 -1.68 5.97 4.70
N TYR A 90 -0.59 5.50 4.11
CA TYR A 90 0.73 6.13 4.23
C TYR A 90 1.20 6.83 2.94
N ALA A 91 0.25 7.26 2.10
CA ALA A 91 0.51 7.98 0.85
C ALA A 91 1.37 9.23 1.05
N CYS A 92 1.20 9.95 2.17
CA CYS A 92 1.97 11.14 2.54
C CYS A 92 3.49 10.94 2.47
N ALA A 93 3.98 9.73 2.74
CA ALA A 93 5.40 9.42 2.73
C ALA A 93 5.80 8.55 1.53
N VAL A 94 4.88 7.74 1.00
CA VAL A 94 5.09 6.96 -0.23
C VAL A 94 5.22 7.87 -1.45
N ALA A 95 4.40 8.92 -1.58
CA ALA A 95 4.43 9.82 -2.73
C ALA A 95 5.81 10.46 -2.96
N PRO A 96 6.44 11.14 -1.97
CA PRO A 96 7.78 11.69 -2.16
C PRO A 96 8.84 10.58 -2.33
N TYR A 97 8.65 9.40 -1.73
CA TYR A 97 9.58 8.26 -1.89
C TYR A 97 9.60 7.75 -3.33
N CYS A 98 8.43 7.64 -3.96
CA CYS A 98 8.27 7.26 -5.36
C CYS A 98 8.85 8.33 -6.29
N MET A 99 8.49 9.61 -6.07
CA MET A 99 8.97 10.72 -6.91
C MET A 99 10.49 10.93 -6.85
N ALA A 100 11.12 10.67 -5.70
CA ALA A 100 12.58 10.77 -5.57
C ALA A 100 13.34 9.68 -6.34
N ARG A 101 12.66 8.60 -6.74
CA ARG A 101 13.25 7.43 -7.41
C ARG A 101 12.88 7.38 -8.88
N GLU A 102 11.58 7.47 -9.17
CA GLU A 102 11.01 7.26 -10.51
C GLU A 102 10.06 8.41 -10.87
N PRO A 103 10.54 9.66 -10.95
CA PRO A 103 9.67 10.81 -11.19
C PRO A 103 8.86 10.67 -12.48
N ASP A 104 9.44 10.13 -13.55
CA ASP A 104 8.74 9.96 -14.82
C ASP A 104 7.58 8.97 -14.76
N LEU A 105 7.69 7.95 -13.91
CA LEU A 105 6.67 6.94 -13.75
C LEU A 105 5.50 7.44 -12.87
N TYR A 106 5.81 8.24 -11.85
CA TYR A 106 4.84 8.65 -10.83
C TYR A 106 4.32 10.07 -11.00
N LYS A 107 4.86 10.89 -11.92
CA LYS A 107 4.46 12.30 -12.12
C LYS A 107 2.97 12.53 -12.39
N ALA A 108 2.28 11.54 -12.96
CA ALA A 108 0.86 11.62 -13.28
C ALA A 108 -0.05 10.93 -12.23
N THR A 109 0.52 10.44 -11.12
CA THR A 109 -0.22 9.74 -10.07
C THR A 109 -0.48 10.67 -8.89
N LEU A 110 -1.75 10.93 -8.62
CA LEU A 110 -2.22 11.57 -7.39
C LEU A 110 -2.24 10.54 -6.25
N ALA A 111 -1.30 10.63 -5.32
CA ALA A 111 -1.26 9.80 -4.13
C ALA A 111 -1.92 10.50 -2.94
N VAL A 112 -2.97 9.89 -2.37
CA VAL A 112 -3.76 10.46 -1.28
C VAL A 112 -3.99 9.46 -0.15
N VAL A 113 -4.03 9.99 1.07
CA VAL A 113 -4.39 9.28 2.29
C VAL A 113 -5.88 8.99 2.28
N ASP A 114 -6.24 7.76 2.62
CA ASP A 114 -7.63 7.30 2.75
C ASP A 114 -8.48 8.24 3.64
N LYS A 115 -9.76 8.38 3.30
CA LYS A 115 -10.70 9.31 3.95
C LYS A 115 -10.84 9.06 5.45
N PHE A 116 -10.83 7.79 5.87
CA PHE A 116 -11.03 7.39 7.26
C PHE A 116 -9.74 7.47 8.07
N HIS A 117 -8.59 7.34 7.40
CA HIS A 117 -7.30 7.38 8.06
C HIS A 117 -6.72 8.81 8.19
N GLY A 118 -7.19 9.78 7.40
CA GLY A 118 -6.67 11.16 7.39
C GLY A 118 -6.60 11.84 8.78
N ALA A 119 -7.51 11.52 9.70
CA ALA A 119 -7.49 12.04 11.07
C ALA A 119 -6.23 11.67 11.87
N ASN A 120 -5.56 10.57 11.49
CA ASN A 120 -4.32 10.10 12.11
C ASN A 120 -3.08 10.87 11.61
N HIS A 121 -3.21 11.72 10.59
CA HIS A 121 -2.11 12.41 9.93
C HIS A 121 -1.99 13.88 10.34
N LYS A 122 -1.87 14.14 11.64
CA LYS A 122 -1.94 15.51 12.22
C LYS A 122 -0.80 16.45 11.79
N SER A 123 0.37 15.90 11.50
CA SER A 123 1.58 16.63 11.10
C SER A 123 1.83 16.63 9.58
N CYS A 124 0.98 15.94 8.81
CA CYS A 124 1.15 15.83 7.37
C CYS A 124 0.49 17.00 6.65
N SER A 125 1.02 17.37 5.49
CA SER A 125 0.43 18.41 4.65
C SER A 125 -1.00 18.05 4.26
N GLY A 126 -1.91 19.03 4.27
CA GLY A 126 -3.27 18.87 3.75
C GLY A 126 -3.31 18.41 2.28
N ALA A 127 -2.24 18.66 1.51
CA ALA A 127 -2.11 18.26 0.12
C ALA A 127 -1.93 16.75 -0.12
N CYS A 128 -1.90 15.93 0.94
CA CYS A 128 -1.97 14.47 0.79
C CYS A 128 -3.28 13.88 1.31
N MET A 129 -4.23 14.71 1.77
CA MET A 129 -5.51 14.22 2.31
C MET A 129 -6.56 14.15 1.21
N MET A 130 -7.12 12.97 0.97
CA MET A 130 -8.19 12.79 -0.02
C MET A 130 -9.39 13.71 0.29
N THR A 131 -9.72 13.90 1.57
CA THR A 131 -10.81 14.78 2.02
C THR A 131 -10.63 16.25 1.63
N ASN A 132 -9.39 16.72 1.47
CA ASN A 132 -9.13 18.08 1.00
C ASN A 132 -9.29 18.18 -0.52
N TYR A 133 -8.79 17.20 -1.27
CA TYR A 133 -9.00 17.19 -2.72
C TYR A 133 -10.46 17.06 -3.10
N ILE A 134 -11.26 16.29 -2.36
CA ILE A 134 -12.72 16.18 -2.61
C ILE A 134 -13.42 17.55 -2.58
N ARG A 135 -12.92 18.50 -1.78
CA ARG A 135 -13.50 19.85 -1.71
C ARG A 135 -13.27 20.64 -3.00
N THR A 136 -12.19 20.37 -3.72
CA THR A 136 -11.81 21.06 -4.97
C THR A 136 -12.17 20.25 -6.23
N ASP A 137 -12.15 18.93 -6.13
CA ASP A 137 -12.53 17.96 -7.15
C ASP A 137 -13.44 16.89 -6.51
N PRO A 138 -14.76 17.14 -6.48
CA PRO A 138 -15.74 16.21 -5.92
C PRO A 138 -15.77 14.86 -6.63
N SER A 139 -15.21 14.74 -7.83
CA SER A 139 -15.20 13.48 -8.58
C SER A 139 -14.37 12.40 -7.87
N LEU A 140 -13.43 12.78 -7.00
CA LEU A 140 -12.68 11.82 -6.18
C LEU A 140 -13.56 11.14 -5.13
N ASP A 141 -14.69 11.74 -4.73
CA ASP A 141 -15.54 11.18 -3.68
C ASP A 141 -16.18 9.86 -4.10
N LYS A 142 -16.36 9.63 -5.41
CA LYS A 142 -16.88 8.39 -6.00
C LYS A 142 -16.00 7.17 -5.73
N TYR A 143 -14.72 7.37 -5.42
CA TYR A 143 -13.81 6.28 -5.16
C TYR A 143 -14.05 5.71 -3.76
N ASN A 144 -14.35 4.41 -3.71
CA ASN A 144 -14.48 3.64 -2.48
C ASN A 144 -13.11 3.49 -1.82
N SER A 145 -12.80 4.40 -0.91
CA SER A 145 -11.52 4.43 -0.20
C SER A 145 -11.41 3.30 0.85
N SER A 146 -12.54 2.74 1.30
CA SER A 146 -12.61 1.55 2.18
C SER A 146 -12.43 0.21 1.47
N ALA A 147 -12.24 0.19 0.14
CA ALA A 147 -12.15 -1.06 -0.62
C ALA A 147 -11.02 -1.97 -0.12
N ALA A 148 -9.88 -1.38 0.27
CA ALA A 148 -8.75 -2.10 0.82
C ALA A 148 -9.05 -2.69 2.21
N GLU A 149 -9.73 -1.94 3.08
CA GLU A 149 -10.14 -2.43 4.41
C GLU A 149 -11.09 -3.62 4.31
N SER A 150 -12.09 -3.53 3.42
CA SER A 150 -13.02 -4.64 3.16
C SER A 150 -12.30 -5.88 2.61
N GLY A 151 -11.39 -5.70 1.66
CA GLY A 151 -10.58 -6.79 1.12
C GLY A 151 -9.64 -7.41 2.15
N ASN A 152 -8.99 -6.59 2.97
CA ASN A 152 -8.08 -7.05 4.03
C ASN A 152 -8.83 -7.81 5.14
N SER A 153 -10.07 -7.46 5.44
CA SER A 153 -10.93 -8.25 6.34
C SER A 153 -11.13 -9.68 5.82
N ALA A 154 -11.28 -9.86 4.51
CA ALA A 154 -11.36 -11.19 3.91
C ALA A 154 -10.05 -11.97 4.01
N LEU A 155 -8.91 -11.31 3.81
CA LEU A 155 -7.58 -11.91 4.03
C LEU A 155 -7.35 -12.28 5.51
N GLY A 156 -7.93 -11.51 6.44
CA GLY A 156 -7.92 -11.83 7.87
C GLY A 156 -8.49 -13.22 8.18
N ARG A 157 -9.47 -13.69 7.39
CA ARG A 157 -10.11 -15.01 7.57
C ARG A 157 -9.15 -16.17 7.27
N ILE A 158 -8.21 -15.97 6.35
CA ILE A 158 -7.26 -17.01 5.95
C ILE A 158 -5.91 -16.92 6.68
N ARG A 159 -5.70 -15.87 7.47
CA ARG A 159 -4.44 -15.60 8.20
C ARG A 159 -3.97 -16.80 9.03
N LYS A 160 -4.87 -17.43 9.76
CA LYS A 160 -4.55 -18.60 10.60
C LYS A 160 -4.15 -19.81 9.76
N SER A 161 -4.82 -20.06 8.64
CA SER A 161 -4.44 -21.16 7.74
C SER A 161 -3.05 -20.93 7.16
N MET A 162 -2.77 -19.71 6.71
CA MET A 162 -1.45 -19.33 6.17
C MET A 162 -0.31 -19.48 7.20
N SER A 163 -0.57 -19.23 8.49
CA SER A 163 0.49 -19.34 9.52
C SER A 163 1.00 -20.76 9.74
N TYR A 164 0.29 -21.79 9.27
CA TYR A 164 0.74 -23.19 9.31
C TYR A 164 1.35 -23.66 7.99
N MET A 165 1.49 -22.79 7.00
CA MET A 165 2.03 -23.12 5.68
C MET A 165 3.47 -22.64 5.55
N THR A 166 4.26 -23.34 4.73
CA THR A 166 5.50 -22.78 4.20
C THR A 166 5.19 -21.55 3.36
N GLN A 167 6.16 -20.63 3.19
CA GLN A 167 5.97 -19.43 2.37
C GLN A 167 5.45 -19.74 0.95
N GLU A 168 6.00 -20.75 0.28
CA GLU A 168 5.57 -21.14 -1.07
C GLU A 168 4.09 -21.57 -1.11
N HIS A 169 3.70 -22.51 -0.25
CA HIS A 169 2.29 -22.90 -0.11
C HIS A 169 1.38 -21.72 0.27
N ALA A 170 1.82 -20.82 1.16
CA ALA A 170 1.04 -19.64 1.53
C ALA A 170 0.80 -18.68 0.35
N ILE A 171 1.82 -18.50 -0.51
CA ILE A 171 1.70 -17.70 -1.74
C ILE A 171 0.66 -18.32 -2.67
N VAL A 172 0.78 -19.63 -2.97
CA VAL A 172 -0.17 -20.32 -3.87
C VAL A 172 -1.59 -20.28 -3.29
N PHE A 173 -1.74 -20.56 -1.99
CA PHE A 173 -3.02 -20.54 -1.31
C PHE A 173 -3.69 -19.16 -1.35
N THR A 174 -2.91 -18.09 -1.11
CA THR A 174 -3.42 -16.71 -1.18
C THR A 174 -3.83 -16.33 -2.60
N GLN A 175 -3.04 -16.73 -3.60
CA GLN A 175 -3.38 -16.50 -5.01
C GLN A 175 -4.70 -17.16 -5.39
N VAL A 176 -4.94 -18.41 -4.96
CA VAL A 176 -6.20 -19.12 -5.21
C VAL A 176 -7.36 -18.43 -4.49
N PHE A 177 -7.19 -18.09 -3.20
CA PHE A 177 -8.22 -17.38 -2.43
C PHE A 177 -8.64 -16.06 -3.10
N LEU A 178 -7.67 -15.23 -3.48
CA LEU A 178 -7.92 -13.94 -4.14
C LEU A 178 -8.54 -14.12 -5.53
N SER A 179 -8.18 -15.18 -6.25
CA SER A 179 -8.80 -15.50 -7.54
C SER A 179 -10.29 -15.85 -7.37
N LEU A 180 -10.66 -16.60 -6.34
CA LEU A 180 -12.06 -16.90 -6.02
C LEU A 180 -12.81 -15.66 -5.56
N TRP A 181 -12.19 -14.84 -4.69
CA TRP A 181 -12.73 -13.55 -4.27
C TRP A 181 -13.06 -12.66 -5.46
N ASN A 182 -12.11 -12.50 -6.39
CA ASN A 182 -12.29 -11.68 -7.59
C ASN A 182 -13.46 -12.19 -8.44
N ARG A 183 -13.60 -13.50 -8.63
CA ARG A 183 -14.74 -14.08 -9.36
C ARG A 183 -16.07 -13.74 -8.70
N MET A 184 -16.15 -13.81 -7.37
CA MET A 184 -17.36 -13.42 -6.64
C MET A 184 -17.66 -11.93 -6.77
N LYS A 185 -16.64 -11.07 -6.68
CA LYS A 185 -16.82 -9.62 -6.84
C LYS A 185 -17.28 -9.25 -8.24
N VAL A 186 -16.66 -9.82 -9.28
CA VAL A 186 -17.05 -9.57 -10.67
C VAL A 186 -18.51 -10.00 -10.93
N ARG A 187 -18.93 -11.16 -10.41
CA ARG A 187 -20.33 -11.62 -10.53
C ARG A 187 -21.37 -10.72 -9.87
N ASN A 188 -20.96 -9.94 -8.86
CA ASN A 188 -21.85 -9.01 -8.18
C ASN A 188 -21.83 -7.59 -8.80
N LEU A 189 -20.95 -7.36 -9.79
CA LEU A 189 -20.86 -6.12 -10.55
C LEU A 189 -21.57 -6.22 -11.91
N SER A 190 -21.79 -7.44 -12.41
CA SER A 190 -22.60 -7.76 -13.60
C SER A 190 -24.07 -7.87 -13.27
#